data_AF-C5S3R0-F1
#
_entry.id   AF-C5S3R0-F1
#
_cell.length_a   1.000
_cell.length_b   1.000
_cell.length_c   1.000
_cell.angle_alpha   90.00
_cell.angle_beta   90.00
_cell.angle_gamma   90.00
#
_symmetry.space_group_name_H-M   'P 1'
#
loop_
_entity.id
_entity.type
_entity.pdbx_description
1 polymer ?
#
loop_
_entity_poly.entity_id
_entity_poly.type
_entity_poly.pdbx_seq_one_letter_code
_entity_poly.pdbx_strand_id
1 'polypeptide(L)'
;MLTREKLKTIINKLTEYERTAENISISDAEKLKFCKSILERFEQDYEEWTEYCPFSIKYTSQYISERYIRITGISDELYLSCARFLREYVFSLERKGYKDSWVNSDWVLFKKESIKFVDSDHQTWLSYLINGQFDIDLLNDYLGEKSFQAFLNYESNLKDVEESSETLKSNFAAKISRLENFIKEKENNVNKLAELLKEQKTAFNFVGLSQGFENLLSQKRCAKWTSFIIMFVFCFLLIVLPMFFLGGRFLNWFHEYNIQWKDIGWEQMLPVLGLEIILIYFFRVVLNHYNSIQTQIMQLELRQSLCQFIQSYADYAKEIKEKDGVSLEKFESLIFSSILSSADKVPSTFDGLEQLANLIREFKK
;
A
#
# COMPACT_ATOMS: atom_id res chain seq x y z
N MET A 1 -0.44 -25.37 50.13
CA MET A 1 -1.05 -26.12 49.01
C MET A 1 -0.92 -27.60 49.28
N LEU A 2 -2.05 -28.32 49.26
CA LEU A 2 -2.10 -29.77 49.32
C LEU A 2 -1.67 -30.28 47.94
N THR A 3 -0.60 -31.07 47.88
CA THR A 3 -0.07 -31.61 46.62
C THR A 3 -0.24 -33.12 46.61
N ARG A 4 -0.29 -33.72 45.42
CA ARG A 4 -0.36 -35.17 45.25
C ARG A 4 0.76 -35.92 46.00
N GLU A 5 1.96 -35.36 46.01
CA GLU A 5 3.10 -35.92 46.77
C GLU A 5 2.89 -35.90 48.27
N LYS A 6 2.28 -34.84 48.82
CA LYS A 6 1.93 -34.77 50.24
C LYS A 6 0.90 -35.81 50.62
N LEU A 7 -0.11 -36.05 49.77
CA LEU A 7 -1.10 -37.11 49.98
C LEU A 7 -0.44 -38.49 50.04
N LYS A 8 0.44 -38.81 49.08
CA LYS A 8 1.22 -40.07 49.09
C LYS A 8 2.03 -40.26 50.36
N THR A 9 2.67 -39.19 50.84
CA THR A 9 3.50 -39.24 52.05
C THR A 9 2.66 -39.52 53.30
N ILE A 10 1.48 -38.91 53.40
CA ILE A 10 0.54 -39.14 54.50
C ILE A 10 -0.04 -40.57 54.45
N ILE A 11 -0.44 -41.06 53.27
CA ILE A 11 -0.95 -42.43 53.08
C ILE A 11 0.10 -43.47 53.49
N ASN A 12 1.36 -43.26 53.11
CA ASN A 12 2.46 -44.12 53.51
C ASN A 12 2.63 -44.15 55.03
N LYS A 13 2.51 -43.00 55.70
CA LYS A 13 2.59 -42.90 57.16
C LYS A 13 1.41 -43.54 57.89
N LEU A 14 0.20 -43.44 57.34
CA LEU A 14 -0.97 -44.18 57.85
C LEU A 14 -0.76 -45.69 57.72
N THR A 15 -0.18 -46.15 56.61
CA THR A 15 0.14 -47.57 56.38
C THR A 15 1.26 -48.07 57.29
N GLU A 16 2.23 -47.22 57.62
CA GLU A 16 3.27 -47.53 58.61
C GLU A 16 2.70 -47.62 60.02
N TYR A 17 1.84 -46.68 60.40
CA TYR A 17 1.13 -46.70 61.68
C TYR A 17 0.29 -47.98 61.84
N GLU A 18 -0.45 -48.39 60.79
CA GLU A 18 -1.21 -49.64 60.75
C GLU A 18 -0.35 -50.89 61.02
N ARG A 19 0.91 -50.91 60.55
CA ARG A 19 1.83 -52.05 60.70
C ARG A 19 2.55 -52.08 62.04
N THR A 20 2.83 -50.91 62.61
CA THR A 20 3.68 -50.75 63.81
C THR A 20 2.89 -50.72 65.11
N ALA A 21 1.59 -50.46 65.06
CA ALA A 21 0.78 -50.34 66.27
C ALA A 21 0.34 -51.72 66.79
N GLU A 22 1.03 -52.21 67.83
CA GLU A 22 0.78 -53.53 68.45
C GLU A 22 -0.55 -53.60 69.26
N ASN A 23 -1.18 -52.47 69.56
CA ASN A 23 -2.51 -52.39 70.23
C ASN A 23 -3.26 -51.10 69.83
N ILE A 24 -3.94 -51.11 68.67
CA ILE A 24 -4.74 -49.97 68.20
C ILE A 24 -6.08 -49.94 68.96
N SER A 25 -6.47 -48.80 69.51
CA SER A 25 -7.80 -48.62 70.10
C SER A 25 -8.90 -48.76 69.03
N ILE A 26 -10.11 -49.20 69.39
CA ILE A 26 -11.22 -49.32 68.42
C ILE A 26 -11.48 -47.97 67.72
N SER A 27 -11.35 -46.87 68.45
CA SER A 27 -11.50 -45.51 67.92
C SER A 27 -10.44 -45.19 66.87
N ASP A 28 -9.17 -45.46 67.17
CA ASP A 28 -8.06 -45.20 66.24
C ASP A 28 -8.10 -46.11 65.01
N ALA A 29 -8.58 -47.35 65.15
CA ALA A 29 -8.73 -48.27 64.04
C ALA A 29 -9.78 -47.78 63.03
N GLU A 30 -10.92 -47.28 63.50
CA GLU A 30 -11.96 -46.72 62.62
C GLU A 30 -11.51 -45.37 62.00
N LYS A 31 -10.87 -44.50 62.78
CA LYS A 31 -10.28 -43.25 62.23
C LYS A 31 -9.23 -43.55 61.16
N LEU A 32 -8.39 -44.56 61.37
CA LEU A 32 -7.37 -44.99 60.42
C LEU A 32 -8.00 -45.46 59.11
N LYS A 33 -8.96 -46.38 59.21
CA LYS A 33 -9.66 -46.95 58.06
C LYS A 33 -10.36 -45.86 57.25
N PHE A 34 -11.06 -44.94 57.92
CA PHE A 34 -11.75 -43.84 57.26
C PHE A 34 -10.77 -42.88 56.58
N CYS A 35 -9.78 -42.34 57.30
CA CYS A 35 -8.81 -41.39 56.75
C CYS A 35 -8.04 -42.00 55.58
N LYS A 36 -7.63 -43.27 55.69
CA LYS A 36 -6.90 -43.97 54.62
C LYS A 36 -7.76 -44.12 53.36
N SER A 37 -9.01 -44.58 53.51
CA SER A 37 -9.98 -44.72 52.39
C SER A 37 -10.16 -43.41 51.62
N ILE A 38 -10.38 -42.30 52.33
CA ILE A 38 -10.61 -40.99 51.72
C ILE A 38 -9.34 -40.45 51.04
N LEU A 39 -8.19 -40.54 51.72
CA LEU A 39 -6.94 -40.01 51.17
C LEU A 39 -6.43 -40.82 49.97
N GLU A 40 -6.58 -42.14 49.97
CA GLU A 40 -6.24 -42.99 48.81
C GLU A 40 -7.08 -42.63 47.58
N ARG A 41 -8.37 -42.37 47.76
CA ARG A 41 -9.25 -41.93 46.68
C ARG A 41 -8.92 -40.52 46.18
N PHE A 42 -8.64 -39.61 47.09
CA PHE A 42 -8.16 -38.29 46.72
C PHE A 42 -6.83 -38.40 45.94
N GLU A 43 -5.92 -39.31 46.30
CA GLU A 43 -4.68 -39.48 45.53
C GLU A 43 -4.94 -40.08 44.13
N GLN A 44 -5.86 -41.02 44.01
CA GLN A 44 -6.25 -41.65 42.73
C GLN A 44 -6.88 -40.62 41.79
N ASP A 45 -7.90 -39.90 42.25
CA ASP A 45 -8.69 -38.95 41.46
C ASP A 45 -8.35 -37.50 41.83
N TYR A 46 -7.04 -37.21 41.93
CA TYR A 46 -6.54 -35.94 42.47
C TYR A 46 -7.09 -34.69 41.78
N GLU A 47 -7.19 -34.70 40.44
CA GLU A 47 -7.69 -33.54 39.69
C GLU A 47 -9.17 -33.29 39.98
N GLU A 48 -9.98 -34.35 40.01
CA GLU A 48 -11.42 -34.27 40.27
C GLU A 48 -11.69 -33.77 41.69
N TRP A 49 -11.02 -34.33 42.69
CA TRP A 49 -11.16 -33.86 44.08
C TRP A 49 -10.66 -32.43 44.26
N THR A 50 -9.63 -32.02 43.51
CA THR A 50 -9.13 -30.64 43.53
C THR A 50 -10.14 -29.66 42.93
N GLU A 51 -10.82 -30.05 41.86
CA GLU A 51 -11.91 -29.26 41.25
C GLU A 51 -13.15 -29.22 42.15
N TYR A 52 -13.50 -30.34 42.80
CA TYR A 52 -14.77 -30.49 43.50
C TYR A 52 -14.72 -30.04 44.96
N CYS A 53 -13.52 -29.91 45.55
CA CYS A 53 -13.32 -29.53 46.95
C CYS A 53 -12.56 -28.20 47.16
N PRO A 54 -12.80 -27.12 46.39
CA PRO A 54 -12.02 -25.89 46.49
C PRO A 54 -12.14 -25.20 47.86
N PHE A 55 -13.28 -25.30 48.53
CA PHE A 55 -13.53 -24.67 49.83
C PHE A 55 -12.69 -25.35 50.92
N SER A 56 -12.67 -26.68 50.97
CA SER A 56 -11.86 -27.46 51.92
C SER A 56 -10.37 -27.33 51.64
N ILE A 57 -9.96 -27.20 50.37
CA ILE A 57 -8.58 -26.88 50.03
C ILE A 57 -8.17 -25.52 50.61
N LYS A 58 -9.03 -24.52 50.49
CA LYS A 58 -8.77 -23.16 50.99
C LYS A 58 -8.69 -23.09 52.52
N TYR A 59 -9.60 -23.75 53.24
CA TYR A 59 -9.74 -23.55 54.68
C TYR A 59 -9.20 -24.70 55.57
N THR A 60 -9.03 -25.90 55.03
CA THR A 60 -8.78 -27.11 55.83
C THR A 60 -7.53 -27.89 55.41
N SER A 61 -6.94 -27.58 54.25
CA SER A 61 -5.77 -28.31 53.72
C SER A 61 -4.56 -28.38 54.66
N GLN A 62 -4.42 -27.43 55.59
CA GLN A 62 -3.35 -27.44 56.59
C GLN A 62 -3.44 -28.61 57.60
N TYR A 63 -4.64 -29.15 57.80
CA TYR A 63 -4.88 -30.25 58.74
C TYR A 63 -4.64 -31.63 58.10
N ILE A 64 -4.53 -31.70 56.77
CA ILE A 64 -4.08 -32.90 56.06
C ILE A 64 -2.55 -32.93 56.09
N SER A 65 -2.00 -33.44 57.19
CA SER A 65 -0.56 -33.48 57.43
C SER A 65 -0.17 -34.62 58.36
N GLU A 66 1.02 -35.16 58.14
CA GLU A 66 1.63 -36.21 58.96
C GLU A 66 1.76 -35.88 60.45
N ARG A 67 1.76 -34.58 60.83
CA ARG A 67 1.85 -34.14 62.24
C ARG A 67 0.66 -34.59 63.10
N TYR A 68 -0.43 -35.00 62.46
CA TYR A 68 -1.66 -35.48 63.08
C TYR A 68 -1.73 -37.02 63.15
N ILE A 69 -0.67 -37.71 62.74
CA ILE A 69 -0.47 -39.15 62.91
C ILE A 69 0.61 -39.32 63.98
N ARG A 70 0.20 -39.68 65.20
CA ARG A 70 1.10 -39.85 66.35
C ARG A 70 1.17 -41.31 66.74
N ILE A 71 2.21 -41.69 67.48
CA ILE A 71 2.34 -43.03 68.07
C ILE A 71 1.14 -43.35 68.98
N THR A 72 0.54 -42.32 69.58
CA THR A 72 -0.60 -42.42 70.48
C THR A 72 -1.97 -42.52 69.80
N GLY A 73 -2.05 -42.40 68.47
CA GLY A 73 -3.35 -42.37 67.77
C GLY A 73 -3.42 -41.42 66.58
N ILE A 74 -4.58 -41.43 65.93
CA ILE A 74 -4.94 -40.48 64.87
C ILE A 74 -5.73 -39.34 65.46
N SER A 75 -5.30 -38.11 65.15
CA SER A 75 -5.95 -36.93 65.70
C SER A 75 -7.31 -36.64 65.08
N ASP A 76 -8.18 -36.04 65.88
CA ASP A 76 -9.52 -35.63 65.44
C ASP A 76 -9.48 -34.57 64.35
N GLU A 77 -8.45 -33.71 64.34
CA GLU A 77 -8.28 -32.72 63.27
C GLU A 77 -8.09 -33.39 61.91
N LEU A 78 -7.28 -34.44 61.81
CA LEU A 78 -7.10 -35.16 60.55
C LEU A 78 -8.38 -35.88 60.14
N TYR A 79 -9.04 -36.54 61.09
CA TYR A 79 -10.28 -37.28 60.88
C TYR A 79 -11.42 -36.38 60.37
N LEU A 80 -11.68 -35.28 61.07
CA LEU A 80 -12.73 -34.32 60.70
C LEU A 80 -12.38 -33.57 59.40
N SER A 81 -11.10 -33.35 59.12
CA SER A 81 -10.67 -32.76 57.85
C SER A 81 -10.95 -33.70 56.68
N CYS A 82 -10.65 -34.99 56.81
CA CYS A 82 -11.00 -35.98 55.79
C CYS A 82 -12.52 -36.01 55.54
N ALA A 83 -13.31 -35.92 56.62
CA ALA A 83 -14.76 -35.89 56.51
C ALA A 83 -15.30 -34.62 55.82
N ARG A 84 -14.63 -33.48 56.03
CA ARG A 84 -14.96 -32.22 55.37
C ARG A 84 -14.73 -32.27 53.87
N PHE A 85 -13.59 -32.84 53.45
CA PHE A 85 -13.31 -33.12 52.04
C PHE A 85 -14.34 -34.07 51.44
N LEU A 86 -14.67 -35.16 52.13
CA LEU A 86 -15.72 -36.09 51.71
C LEU A 86 -17.07 -35.40 51.54
N ARG A 87 -17.49 -34.58 52.51
CA ARG A 87 -18.81 -33.90 52.43
C ARG A 87 -18.86 -32.91 51.29
N GLU A 88 -17.81 -32.11 51.08
CA GLU A 88 -17.76 -31.17 49.96
C GLU A 88 -17.80 -31.91 48.61
N TYR A 89 -17.07 -33.01 48.49
CA TYR A 89 -17.09 -33.85 47.29
C TYR A 89 -18.50 -34.39 47.00
N VAL A 90 -19.18 -34.95 48.01
CA VAL A 90 -20.58 -35.39 47.90
C VAL A 90 -21.48 -34.24 47.48
N PHE A 91 -21.35 -33.07 48.12
CA PHE A 91 -22.17 -31.91 47.84
C PHE A 91 -22.00 -31.42 46.40
N SER A 92 -20.75 -31.41 45.90
CA SER A 92 -20.43 -31.07 44.51
C SER A 92 -21.07 -32.05 43.51
N LEU A 93 -21.05 -33.35 43.79
CA LEU A 93 -21.74 -34.36 42.97
C LEU A 93 -23.27 -34.17 43.00
N GLU A 94 -23.85 -33.93 44.18
CA GLU A 94 -25.28 -33.71 44.36
C GLU A 94 -25.78 -32.50 43.55
N ARG A 95 -25.03 -31.39 43.53
CA ARG A 95 -25.35 -30.21 42.71
C ARG A 95 -25.31 -30.48 41.21
N LYS A 96 -24.40 -31.34 40.75
CA LYS A 96 -24.29 -31.76 39.35
C LYS A 96 -25.36 -32.80 38.96
N GLY A 97 -26.21 -33.22 39.90
CA GLY A 97 -27.27 -34.20 39.67
C GLY A 97 -26.82 -35.65 39.74
N TYR A 98 -25.57 -35.91 40.13
CA TYR A 98 -25.05 -37.26 40.33
C TYR A 98 -25.43 -37.76 41.73
N LYS A 99 -25.96 -38.99 41.80
CA LYS A 99 -26.17 -39.72 43.06
C LYS A 99 -25.21 -40.90 43.09
N ASP A 100 -23.99 -40.67 43.57
CA ASP A 100 -23.06 -41.77 43.83
C ASP A 100 -23.49 -42.50 45.10
N SER A 101 -23.93 -43.76 44.97
CA SER A 101 -24.40 -44.57 46.08
C SER A 101 -23.32 -44.89 47.11
N TRP A 102 -22.03 -44.88 46.71
CA TRP A 102 -20.93 -45.32 47.56
C TRP A 102 -20.39 -44.19 48.43
N VAL A 103 -20.14 -43.02 47.84
CA VAL A 103 -19.63 -41.86 48.59
C VAL A 103 -20.67 -41.39 49.62
N ASN A 104 -21.95 -41.53 49.29
CA ASN A 104 -23.03 -41.28 50.23
C ASN A 104 -23.06 -42.31 51.38
N SER A 105 -22.66 -43.56 51.13
CA SER A 105 -22.59 -44.60 52.16
C SER A 105 -21.47 -44.35 53.19
N ASP A 106 -20.29 -43.91 52.73
CA ASP A 106 -19.16 -43.53 53.59
C ASP A 106 -19.47 -42.29 54.44
N TRP A 107 -20.19 -41.32 53.86
CA TRP A 107 -20.66 -40.14 54.60
C TRP A 107 -21.70 -40.50 55.67
N VAL A 108 -22.66 -41.37 55.34
CA VAL A 108 -23.67 -41.85 56.30
C VAL A 108 -23.01 -42.65 57.43
N LEU A 109 -22.03 -43.50 57.11
CA LEU A 109 -21.26 -44.25 58.10
C LEU A 109 -20.50 -43.30 59.04
N PHE A 110 -19.77 -42.32 58.49
CA PHE A 110 -19.10 -41.29 59.26
C PHE A 110 -20.08 -40.57 60.20
N LYS A 111 -21.24 -40.13 59.71
CA LYS A 111 -22.24 -39.41 60.51
C LYS A 111 -22.76 -40.23 61.69
N LYS A 112 -22.85 -41.56 61.54
CA LYS A 112 -23.31 -42.48 62.59
C LYS A 112 -22.23 -42.79 63.63
N GLU A 113 -20.98 -42.91 63.19
CA GLU A 113 -19.89 -43.44 64.03
C GLU A 113 -19.04 -42.35 64.69
N SER A 114 -18.86 -41.21 64.04
CA SER A 114 -18.06 -40.08 64.53
C SER A 114 -18.43 -39.59 65.93
N ILE A 115 -19.71 -39.66 66.32
CA ILE A 115 -20.20 -39.25 67.65
C ILE A 115 -19.51 -40.06 68.78
N LYS A 116 -19.08 -41.29 68.50
CA LYS A 116 -18.47 -42.19 69.50
C LYS A 116 -16.96 -42.00 69.65
N PHE A 117 -16.31 -41.37 68.66
CA PHE A 117 -14.86 -41.42 68.48
C PHE A 117 -14.17 -40.07 68.60
N VAL A 118 -14.93 -38.97 68.53
CA VAL A 118 -14.42 -37.59 68.60
C VAL A 118 -14.48 -37.09 70.04
N ASP A 119 -13.36 -36.55 70.52
CA ASP A 119 -13.21 -36.00 71.86
C ASP A 119 -14.09 -34.76 72.08
N SER A 120 -14.34 -34.43 73.35
CA SER A 120 -15.18 -33.28 73.74
C SER A 120 -14.71 -31.97 73.11
N ASP A 121 -13.40 -31.83 72.94
CA ASP A 121 -12.75 -30.60 72.49
C ASP A 121 -13.02 -30.31 71.01
N HIS A 122 -13.36 -31.33 70.21
CA HIS A 122 -13.64 -31.21 68.78
C HIS A 122 -15.13 -31.40 68.42
N GLN A 123 -16.02 -31.49 69.41
CA GLN A 123 -17.48 -31.62 69.19
C GLN A 123 -18.08 -30.45 68.40
N THR A 124 -17.54 -29.24 68.53
CA THR A 124 -17.98 -28.08 67.73
C THR A 124 -17.67 -28.28 66.24
N TRP A 125 -16.52 -28.88 65.91
CA TRP A 125 -16.15 -29.16 64.52
C TRP A 125 -17.00 -30.30 63.94
N LEU A 126 -17.30 -31.31 64.77
CA LEU A 126 -18.19 -32.39 64.39
C LEU A 126 -19.62 -31.89 64.13
N SER A 127 -20.18 -31.10 65.05
CA SER A 127 -21.53 -30.54 64.91
C SER A 127 -21.64 -29.60 63.71
N TYR A 128 -20.60 -28.82 63.39
CA TYR A 128 -20.53 -28.00 62.18
C TYR A 128 -20.74 -28.82 60.89
N LEU A 129 -20.11 -30.00 60.80
CA LEU A 129 -20.23 -30.91 59.65
C LEU A 129 -21.57 -31.66 59.60
N ILE A 130 -22.09 -32.10 60.74
CA ILE A 130 -23.25 -33.00 60.82
C ILE A 130 -24.59 -32.24 60.77
N ASN A 131 -24.63 -31.02 61.29
CA ASN A 131 -25.87 -30.23 61.43
C ASN A 131 -26.21 -29.41 60.18
N GLY A 132 -25.44 -29.54 59.10
CA GLY A 132 -25.67 -28.84 57.83
C GLY A 132 -25.16 -27.40 57.78
N GLN A 133 -24.56 -26.88 58.85
CA GLN A 133 -23.94 -25.55 58.83
C GLN A 133 -22.81 -25.47 57.78
N PHE A 134 -22.01 -26.54 57.66
CA PHE A 134 -21.00 -26.64 56.61
C PHE A 134 -21.60 -26.52 55.20
N ASP A 135 -22.73 -27.17 54.93
CA ASP A 135 -23.40 -27.12 53.62
C ASP A 135 -23.92 -25.70 53.32
N ILE A 136 -24.41 -24.98 54.33
CA ILE A 136 -24.86 -23.59 54.22
C ILE A 136 -23.70 -22.66 53.88
N ASP A 137 -22.58 -22.78 54.60
CA ASP A 137 -21.39 -21.97 54.36
C ASP A 137 -20.80 -22.24 52.96
N LEU A 138 -20.82 -23.51 52.55
CA LEU A 138 -20.43 -23.93 51.21
C LEU A 138 -21.31 -23.23 50.17
N LEU A 139 -22.64 -23.34 50.28
CA LEU A 139 -23.58 -22.66 49.39
C LEU A 139 -23.34 -21.15 49.33
N ASN A 140 -23.08 -20.51 50.47
CA ASN A 140 -22.82 -19.07 50.52
C ASN A 140 -21.53 -18.68 49.78
N ASP A 141 -20.45 -19.47 49.91
CA ASP A 141 -19.20 -19.23 49.18
C ASP A 141 -19.42 -19.35 47.66
N TYR A 142 -20.16 -20.37 47.21
CA TYR A 142 -20.49 -20.55 45.78
C TYR A 142 -21.47 -19.48 45.25
N LEU A 143 -22.46 -19.05 46.05
CA LEU A 143 -23.39 -17.97 45.66
C LEU A 143 -22.73 -16.59 45.69
N GLY A 144 -21.65 -16.43 46.45
CA GLY A 144 -20.82 -15.22 46.47
C GLY A 144 -19.90 -15.07 45.26
N GLU A 145 -19.78 -16.09 44.41
CA GLU A 145 -18.90 -16.03 43.23
C GLU A 145 -19.36 -14.99 42.19
N LYS A 146 -18.38 -14.54 41.39
CA LYS A 146 -18.55 -13.53 40.34
C LYS A 146 -19.69 -13.84 39.36
N SER A 147 -20.01 -15.11 39.15
CA SER A 147 -21.08 -15.59 38.27
C SER A 147 -22.46 -15.14 38.74
N PHE A 148 -22.75 -15.23 40.05
CA PHE A 148 -24.04 -14.81 40.60
C PHE A 148 -24.12 -13.28 40.74
N GLN A 149 -23.00 -12.62 41.05
CA GLN A 149 -22.92 -11.16 41.02
C GLN A 149 -23.17 -10.59 39.61
N ALA A 150 -22.71 -11.28 38.56
CA ALA A 150 -23.01 -10.89 37.18
C ALA A 150 -24.52 -11.00 36.86
N PHE A 151 -25.22 -11.97 37.44
CA PHE A 151 -26.68 -12.10 37.32
C PHE A 151 -27.43 -10.97 38.04
N LEU A 152 -27.02 -10.63 39.28
CA LEU A 152 -27.61 -9.52 40.02
C LEU A 152 -27.42 -8.16 39.32
N ASN A 153 -26.28 -7.97 38.66
CA ASN A 153 -25.94 -6.73 37.96
C ASN A 153 -26.31 -6.73 36.46
N TYR A 154 -27.15 -7.68 36.02
CA TYR A 154 -27.50 -7.85 34.60
C TYR A 154 -28.02 -6.56 33.95
N GLU A 155 -28.93 -5.84 34.62
CA GLU A 155 -29.52 -4.61 34.07
C GLU A 155 -28.49 -3.48 33.92
N SER A 156 -27.55 -3.36 34.87
CA SER A 156 -26.46 -2.38 34.78
C SER A 156 -25.53 -2.72 33.62
N ASN A 157 -25.12 -3.99 33.51
CA ASN A 157 -24.24 -4.46 32.46
C ASN A 157 -24.87 -4.26 31.06
N LEU A 158 -26.19 -4.43 30.93
CA LEU A 158 -26.89 -4.14 29.67
C LEU A 158 -26.82 -2.67 29.28
N LYS A 159 -27.02 -1.75 30.23
CA LYS A 159 -26.92 -0.30 29.96
C LYS A 159 -25.51 0.09 29.52
N ASP A 160 -24.49 -0.44 30.19
CA ASP A 160 -23.08 -0.19 29.83
C ASP A 160 -22.73 -0.72 28.43
N VAL A 161 -23.30 -1.88 28.06
CA VAL A 161 -23.13 -2.47 26.73
C VAL A 161 -23.85 -1.64 25.65
N GLU A 162 -25.05 -1.13 25.94
CA GLU A 162 -25.81 -0.30 25.02
C GLU A 162 -25.10 1.04 24.75
N GLU A 163 -24.62 1.72 25.81
CA GLU A 163 -23.83 2.94 25.69
C GLU A 163 -22.50 2.71 24.94
N SER A 164 -21.81 1.61 25.24
CA SER A 164 -20.59 1.20 24.53
C SER A 164 -20.86 0.90 23.05
N SER A 165 -22.02 0.33 22.73
CA SER A 165 -22.44 0.05 21.36
C SER A 165 -22.74 1.33 20.59
N GLU A 166 -23.43 2.30 21.20
CA GLU A 166 -23.70 3.61 20.58
C GLU A 166 -22.44 4.42 20.34
N THR A 167 -21.52 4.46 21.31
CA THR A 167 -20.22 5.11 21.16
C THR A 167 -19.36 4.44 20.08
N LEU A 168 -19.40 3.10 19.96
CA LEU A 168 -18.76 2.40 18.86
C LEU A 168 -19.36 2.76 17.50
N LYS A 169 -20.69 2.76 17.37
CA LYS A 169 -21.39 3.13 16.12
C LYS A 169 -21.02 4.54 15.66
N SER A 170 -21.03 5.51 16.58
CA SER A 170 -20.66 6.90 16.25
C SER A 170 -19.19 7.04 15.83
N ASN A 171 -18.28 6.33 16.50
CA ASN A 171 -16.86 6.28 16.12
C ASN A 171 -16.63 5.66 14.73
N PHE A 172 -17.36 4.60 14.38
CA PHE A 172 -17.31 4.01 13.04
C PHE A 172 -17.83 4.97 11.98
N ALA A 173 -18.98 5.61 12.22
CA ALA A 173 -19.53 6.60 11.29
C ALA A 173 -18.56 7.76 11.03
N ALA A 174 -17.91 8.27 12.08
CA ALA A 174 -16.90 9.32 11.97
C ALA A 174 -15.66 8.87 11.16
N LYS A 175 -15.18 7.64 11.37
CA LYS A 175 -14.06 7.08 10.60
C LYS A 175 -14.40 6.86 9.12
N ILE A 176 -15.59 6.35 8.83
CA ILE A 176 -16.08 6.16 7.45
C ILE A 176 -16.14 7.51 6.73
N SER A 177 -16.74 8.53 7.34
CA SER A 177 -16.81 9.87 6.74
C SER A 177 -15.42 10.48 6.48
N ARG A 178 -14.46 10.29 7.40
CA ARG A 178 -13.07 10.73 7.18
C ARG A 178 -12.41 10.01 6.01
N LEU A 179 -12.62 8.70 5.87
CA LEU A 179 -12.07 7.91 4.76
C LEU A 179 -12.68 8.32 3.43
N GLU A 180 -14.00 8.51 3.36
CA GLU A 180 -14.69 8.99 2.16
C GLU A 180 -14.15 10.34 1.71
N ASN A 181 -13.98 11.29 2.65
CA ASN A 181 -13.40 12.60 2.35
C ASN A 181 -11.95 12.49 1.87
N PHE A 182 -11.12 11.66 2.52
CA PHE A 182 -9.73 11.45 2.11
C PHE A 182 -9.63 10.83 0.70
N ILE A 183 -10.45 9.82 0.40
CA ILE A 183 -10.48 9.18 -0.91
C ILE A 183 -10.89 10.20 -1.97
N LYS A 184 -11.94 10.99 -1.72
CA LYS A 184 -12.41 12.02 -2.64
C LYS A 184 -11.35 13.11 -2.89
N GLU A 185 -10.62 13.51 -1.85
CA GLU A 185 -9.51 14.46 -1.98
C GLU A 185 -8.37 13.88 -2.83
N LYS A 186 -8.01 12.60 -2.60
CA LYS A 186 -6.97 11.92 -3.39
C LYS A 186 -7.38 11.72 -4.84
N GLU A 187 -8.62 11.33 -5.10
CA GLU A 187 -9.17 11.21 -6.44
C GLU A 187 -9.09 12.55 -7.19
N ASN A 188 -9.50 13.64 -6.54
CA ASN A 188 -9.41 14.98 -7.13
C ASN A 188 -7.95 15.38 -7.43
N ASN A 189 -7.03 15.10 -6.51
CA ASN A 189 -5.60 15.36 -6.71
C ASN A 189 -5.00 14.54 -7.87
N VAL A 190 -5.39 13.27 -7.99
CA VAL A 190 -4.95 12.39 -9.09
C VAL A 190 -5.50 12.89 -10.42
N ASN A 191 -6.76 13.29 -10.48
CA ASN A 191 -7.37 13.85 -11.69
C ASN A 191 -6.69 15.15 -12.11
N LYS A 192 -6.41 16.05 -11.15
CA LYS A 192 -5.64 17.27 -11.41
C LYS A 192 -4.23 16.99 -11.92
N LEU A 193 -3.55 15.98 -11.34
CA LEU A 193 -2.22 15.58 -11.82
C LEU A 193 -2.27 14.98 -13.22
N ALA A 194 -3.29 14.18 -13.53
CA ALA A 194 -3.49 13.62 -14.86
C ALA A 194 -3.72 14.71 -15.90
N GLU A 195 -4.49 15.75 -15.56
CA GLU A 195 -4.71 16.92 -16.40
C GLU A 195 -3.40 17.69 -16.64
N LEU A 196 -2.65 18.00 -15.58
CA LEU A 196 -1.33 18.66 -15.68
C LEU A 196 -0.34 17.85 -16.52
N LEU A 197 -0.32 16.52 -16.37
CA LEU A 197 0.54 15.65 -17.18
C LEU A 197 0.12 15.66 -18.66
N LYS A 198 -1.19 15.73 -18.95
CA LYS A 198 -1.70 15.86 -20.31
C LYS A 198 -1.28 17.19 -20.92
N GLU A 199 -1.44 18.29 -20.18
CA GLU A 199 -0.98 19.62 -20.59
C GLU A 199 0.53 19.65 -20.85
N GLN A 200 1.34 19.10 -19.92
CA GLN A 200 2.79 19.03 -20.09
C GLN A 200 3.19 18.17 -21.28
N LYS A 201 2.56 17.01 -21.50
CA LYS A 201 2.85 16.14 -22.65
C LYS A 201 2.57 16.85 -23.99
N THR A 202 1.48 17.61 -24.06
CA THR A 202 1.11 18.38 -25.25
C THR A 202 2.05 19.57 -25.45
N ALA A 203 2.38 20.30 -24.38
CA ALA A 203 3.29 21.44 -24.43
C ALA A 203 4.73 21.04 -24.77
N PHE A 204 5.31 20.04 -24.13
CA PHE A 204 6.75 19.76 -24.28
C PHE A 204 7.11 19.14 -25.63
N ASN A 205 6.25 18.27 -26.19
CA ASN A 205 6.60 17.56 -27.41
C ASN A 205 6.42 18.41 -28.67
N PHE A 206 5.26 19.05 -28.86
CA PHE A 206 4.99 19.75 -30.13
C PHE A 206 5.36 21.24 -30.10
N VAL A 207 5.15 21.94 -28.97
CA VAL A 207 5.58 23.35 -28.83
C VAL A 207 7.11 23.42 -28.78
N GLY A 208 7.76 22.51 -28.06
CA GLY A 208 9.23 22.40 -28.03
C GLY A 208 9.84 22.13 -29.41
N LEU A 209 9.26 21.21 -30.19
CA LEU A 209 9.69 20.95 -31.57
C LEU A 209 9.45 22.15 -32.49
N SER A 210 8.27 22.79 -32.42
CA SER A 210 7.96 24.00 -33.20
C SER A 210 8.95 25.14 -32.91
N GLN A 211 9.27 25.37 -31.63
CA GLN A 211 10.24 26.38 -31.22
C GLN A 211 11.67 26.00 -31.66
N GLY A 212 12.02 24.72 -31.65
CA GLY A 212 13.26 24.21 -32.24
C GLY A 212 13.37 24.51 -33.74
N PHE A 213 12.30 24.28 -34.50
CA PHE A 213 12.25 24.64 -35.92
C PHE A 213 12.33 26.14 -36.14
N GLU A 214 11.69 26.96 -35.32
CA GLU A 214 11.76 28.43 -35.39
C GLU A 214 13.19 28.94 -35.21
N ASN A 215 13.93 28.39 -34.23
CA ASN A 215 15.34 28.71 -34.02
C ASN A 215 16.22 28.29 -35.20
N LEU A 216 15.97 27.13 -35.81
CA LEU A 216 16.69 26.70 -37.02
C LEU A 216 16.37 27.61 -38.22
N LEU A 217 15.11 28.05 -38.35
CA LEU A 217 14.67 28.97 -39.40
C LEU A 217 15.31 30.35 -39.26
N SER A 218 15.38 30.89 -38.04
CA SER A 218 16.02 32.20 -37.82
C SER A 218 17.51 32.17 -38.18
N GLN A 219 18.22 31.11 -37.80
CA GLN A 219 19.61 30.88 -38.20
C GLN A 219 19.78 30.78 -39.72
N LYS A 220 18.89 30.03 -40.40
CA LYS A 220 18.94 29.88 -41.88
C LYS A 220 18.58 31.18 -42.60
N ARG A 221 17.63 31.97 -42.09
CA ARG A 221 17.30 33.31 -42.63
C ARG A 221 18.50 34.26 -42.51
N CYS A 222 19.23 34.23 -41.40
CA CYS A 222 20.47 34.97 -41.25
C CYS A 222 21.55 34.53 -42.27
N ALA A 223 21.74 33.21 -42.45
CA ALA A 223 22.65 32.68 -43.45
C ALA A 223 22.24 33.06 -44.89
N LYS A 224 20.94 33.08 -45.19
CA LYS A 224 20.38 33.55 -46.47
C LYS A 224 20.72 35.01 -46.72
N TRP A 225 20.55 35.87 -45.72
CA TRP A 225 20.88 37.29 -45.82
C TRP A 225 22.38 37.52 -46.03
N THR A 226 23.22 36.76 -45.32
CA THR A 226 24.68 36.77 -45.52
C THR A 226 25.04 36.36 -46.95
N SER A 227 24.42 35.31 -47.48
CA SER A 227 24.63 34.84 -48.85
C SER A 227 24.17 35.87 -49.89
N PHE A 228 23.07 36.58 -49.61
CA PHE A 228 22.58 37.67 -50.45
C PHE A 228 23.56 38.85 -50.51
N ILE A 229 24.15 39.24 -49.37
CA ILE A 229 25.18 40.29 -49.33
C ILE A 229 26.40 39.88 -50.16
N ILE A 230 26.89 38.65 -49.99
CA ILE A 230 28.04 38.14 -50.75
C ILE A 230 27.73 38.14 -52.26
N MET A 231 26.53 37.69 -52.64
CA MET A 231 26.06 37.72 -54.04
C MET A 231 26.03 39.15 -54.59
N PHE A 232 25.55 40.11 -53.81
CA PHE A 232 25.54 41.53 -54.18
C PHE A 232 26.96 42.08 -54.37
N VAL A 233 27.91 41.71 -53.52
CA VAL A 233 29.33 42.11 -53.66
C VAL A 233 29.92 41.58 -54.96
N PHE A 234 29.70 40.31 -55.30
CA PHE A 234 30.17 39.75 -56.58
C PHE A 234 29.51 40.43 -57.79
N CYS A 235 28.21 40.70 -57.71
CA CYS A 235 27.48 41.42 -58.77
C CYS A 235 28.02 42.85 -58.95
N PHE A 236 28.25 43.57 -57.85
CA PHE A 236 28.84 44.89 -57.88
C PHE A 236 30.26 44.87 -58.47
N LEU A 237 31.08 43.90 -58.08
CA LEU A 237 32.45 43.75 -58.58
C LEU A 237 32.46 43.45 -60.09
N LEU A 238 31.51 42.64 -60.60
CA LEU A 238 31.32 42.41 -62.04
C LEU A 238 30.99 43.68 -62.83
N ILE A 239 30.30 44.66 -62.23
CA ILE A 239 29.96 45.92 -62.91
C ILE A 239 31.10 46.95 -62.77
N VAL A 240 31.74 47.01 -61.61
CA VAL A 240 32.78 48.01 -61.32
C VAL A 240 34.06 47.72 -62.08
N LEU A 241 34.46 46.46 -62.26
CA LEU A 241 35.72 46.12 -62.93
C LEU A 241 35.80 46.62 -64.39
N PRO A 242 34.79 46.36 -65.25
CA PRO A 242 34.73 46.92 -66.59
C PRO A 242 34.60 48.45 -66.57
N MET A 243 33.77 48.99 -65.68
CA MET A 243 33.54 50.44 -65.56
C MET A 243 34.78 51.20 -65.12
N PHE A 244 35.55 50.65 -64.17
CA PHE A 244 36.81 51.24 -63.70
C PHE A 244 37.88 51.18 -64.78
N PHE A 245 37.96 50.06 -65.53
CA PHE A 245 38.90 49.93 -66.64
C PHE A 245 38.57 50.91 -67.78
N LEU A 246 37.31 51.00 -68.20
CA LEU A 246 36.83 51.93 -69.23
C LEU A 246 36.91 53.39 -68.78
N GLY A 247 36.47 53.69 -67.55
CA GLY A 247 36.43 55.03 -66.98
C GLY A 247 37.79 55.59 -66.62
N GLY A 248 38.69 54.78 -66.04
CA GLY A 248 40.08 55.16 -65.77
C GLY A 248 40.85 55.47 -67.05
N ARG A 249 40.51 54.81 -68.15
CA ARG A 249 41.05 55.11 -69.48
C ARG A 249 40.44 56.37 -70.10
N PHE A 250 39.13 56.60 -69.96
CA PHE A 250 38.46 57.83 -70.42
C PHE A 250 38.97 59.10 -69.71
N LEU A 251 39.24 58.99 -68.40
CA LEU A 251 39.71 60.09 -67.56
C LEU A 251 41.25 60.26 -67.58
N ASN A 252 41.99 59.51 -68.40
CA ASN A 252 43.46 59.52 -68.47
C ASN A 252 44.17 59.29 -67.13
N TRP A 253 43.60 58.46 -66.25
CA TRP A 253 44.17 58.17 -64.93
C TRP A 253 45.51 57.41 -65.04
N PHE A 254 45.67 56.57 -66.07
CA PHE A 254 46.87 55.76 -66.30
C PHE A 254 47.69 56.34 -67.46
N HIS A 255 48.66 57.20 -67.14
CA HIS A 255 49.47 57.91 -68.13
C HIS A 255 50.24 56.97 -69.08
N GLU A 256 50.54 55.75 -68.63
CA GLU A 256 51.30 54.71 -69.34
C GLU A 256 50.44 53.89 -70.34
N TYR A 257 49.11 54.04 -70.31
CA TYR A 257 48.16 53.32 -71.18
C TYR A 257 47.34 54.25 -72.09
N ASN A 258 47.83 55.48 -72.31
CA ASN A 258 47.15 56.50 -73.11
C ASN A 258 47.34 56.27 -74.62
N ILE A 259 46.90 55.11 -75.09
CA ILE A 259 46.90 54.71 -76.50
C ILE A 259 45.69 55.36 -77.17
N GLN A 260 45.88 56.01 -78.33
CA GLN A 260 44.77 56.57 -79.12
C GLN A 260 43.73 55.49 -79.40
N TRP A 261 42.43 55.84 -79.33
CA TRP A 261 41.32 54.89 -79.54
C TRP A 261 41.40 54.07 -80.85
N LYS A 262 42.21 54.52 -81.81
CA LYS A 262 42.48 53.83 -83.08
C LYS A 262 43.40 52.60 -82.99
N ASP A 263 44.24 52.50 -81.95
CA ASP A 263 45.22 51.41 -81.81
C ASP A 263 44.79 50.36 -80.75
N ILE A 264 43.48 50.29 -80.46
CA ILE A 264 42.92 49.34 -79.50
C ILE A 264 42.90 47.93 -80.10
N GLY A 265 43.83 47.09 -79.68
CA GLY A 265 43.79 45.64 -79.92
C GLY A 265 42.92 44.91 -78.89
N TRP A 266 42.21 43.86 -79.33
CA TRP A 266 41.43 42.95 -78.48
C TRP A 266 42.29 42.27 -77.39
N GLU A 267 43.61 42.19 -77.61
CA GLU A 267 44.60 41.56 -76.73
C GLU A 267 44.64 42.19 -75.32
N GLN A 268 44.40 43.49 -75.21
CA GLN A 268 44.42 44.22 -73.93
C GLN A 268 43.17 43.98 -73.07
N MET A 269 42.07 43.50 -73.67
CA MET A 269 40.83 43.17 -72.97
C MET A 269 40.84 41.73 -72.43
N LEU A 270 41.75 40.89 -72.91
CA LEU A 270 41.81 39.47 -72.58
C LEU A 270 41.95 39.19 -71.07
N PRO A 271 42.80 39.91 -70.30
CA PRO A 271 42.90 39.70 -68.86
C PRO A 271 41.64 40.10 -68.09
N VAL A 272 40.94 41.16 -68.54
CA VAL A 272 39.68 41.63 -67.93
C VAL A 272 38.58 40.61 -68.17
N LEU A 273 38.46 40.12 -69.41
CA LEU A 273 37.50 39.07 -69.77
C LEU A 273 37.77 37.74 -69.02
N GLY A 274 39.04 37.34 -68.88
CA GLY A 274 39.40 36.15 -68.11
C GLY A 274 39.00 36.26 -66.63
N LEU A 275 39.21 37.44 -66.03
CA LEU A 275 38.83 37.72 -64.66
C LEU A 275 37.30 37.79 -64.49
N GLU A 276 36.57 38.37 -65.44
CA GLU A 276 35.10 38.35 -65.47
C GLU A 276 34.52 36.93 -65.49
N ILE A 277 35.08 36.03 -66.30
CA ILE A 277 34.63 34.62 -66.36
C ILE A 277 34.78 33.92 -65.00
N ILE A 278 35.91 34.16 -64.31
CA ILE A 278 36.15 33.61 -62.97
C ILE A 278 35.14 34.17 -61.96
N LEU A 279 34.86 35.48 -62.01
CA LEU A 279 33.87 36.12 -61.15
C LEU A 279 32.45 35.62 -61.42
N ILE A 280 32.08 35.40 -62.68
CA ILE A 280 30.78 34.80 -63.06
C ILE A 280 30.68 33.38 -62.48
N TYR A 281 31.76 32.60 -62.50
CA TYR A 281 31.79 31.27 -61.88
C TYR A 281 31.52 31.35 -60.38
N PHE A 282 32.22 32.21 -59.64
CA PHE A 282 31.98 32.39 -58.20
C PHE A 282 30.58 32.94 -57.89
N PHE A 283 30.09 33.87 -58.70
CA PHE A 283 28.72 34.36 -58.61
C PHE A 283 27.70 33.22 -58.74
N ARG A 284 27.88 32.32 -59.72
CA ARG A 284 27.03 31.14 -59.90
C ARG A 284 27.08 30.20 -58.70
N VAL A 285 28.27 29.99 -58.11
CA VAL A 285 28.42 29.15 -56.90
C VAL A 285 27.64 29.75 -55.73
N VAL A 286 27.76 31.07 -55.50
CA VAL A 286 27.02 31.76 -54.43
C VAL A 286 25.51 31.74 -54.69
N LEU A 287 25.07 31.92 -55.94
CA LEU A 287 23.66 31.82 -56.33
C LEU A 287 23.09 30.42 -56.06
N ASN A 288 23.84 29.37 -56.40
CA ASN A 288 23.45 27.99 -56.09
C ASN A 288 23.37 27.74 -54.57
N HIS A 289 24.31 28.30 -53.79
CA HIS A 289 24.26 28.21 -52.34
C HIS A 289 23.04 28.95 -51.75
N TYR A 290 22.72 30.14 -52.27
CA TYR A 290 21.52 30.90 -51.89
C TYR A 290 20.23 30.12 -52.20
N ASN A 291 20.12 29.54 -53.40
CA ASN A 291 18.97 28.72 -53.78
C ASN A 291 18.84 27.48 -52.89
N SER A 292 19.97 26.83 -52.52
CA SER A 292 19.97 25.71 -51.58
C SER A 292 19.46 26.11 -50.19
N ILE A 293 19.90 27.26 -49.64
CA ILE A 293 19.42 27.78 -48.35
C ILE A 293 17.92 28.08 -48.44
N GLN A 294 17.45 28.66 -49.55
CA GLN A 294 16.03 28.94 -49.77
C GLN A 294 15.18 27.68 -49.75
N THR A 295 15.64 26.60 -50.41
CA THR A 295 14.96 25.30 -50.36
C THR A 295 14.94 24.72 -48.95
N GLN A 296 16.04 24.83 -48.19
CA GLN A 296 16.09 24.37 -46.81
C GLN A 296 15.13 25.14 -45.89
N ILE A 297 15.00 26.46 -46.07
CA ILE A 297 14.04 27.29 -45.33
C ILE A 297 12.60 26.83 -45.63
N MET A 298 12.25 26.66 -46.90
CA MET A 298 10.91 26.22 -47.31
C MET A 298 10.55 24.86 -46.69
N GLN A 299 11.50 23.92 -46.64
CA GLN A 299 11.28 22.60 -46.02
C GLN A 299 11.13 22.69 -44.49
N LEU A 300 11.88 23.56 -43.83
CA LEU A 300 11.78 23.78 -42.39
C LEU A 300 10.47 24.50 -42.03
N GLU A 301 10.01 25.46 -42.82
CA GLU A 301 8.71 26.14 -42.65
C GLU A 301 7.57 25.13 -42.79
N LEU A 302 7.61 24.26 -43.81
CA LEU A 302 6.63 23.19 -43.95
C LEU A 302 6.60 22.29 -42.70
N ARG A 303 7.76 21.83 -42.21
CA ARG A 303 7.82 20.98 -41.01
C ARG A 303 7.33 21.70 -39.75
N GLN A 304 7.64 22.99 -39.59
CA GLN A 304 7.14 23.79 -38.48
C GLN A 304 5.62 23.93 -38.53
N SER A 305 5.08 24.29 -39.69
CA SER A 305 3.63 24.39 -39.91
C SER A 305 2.95 23.04 -39.68
N LEU A 306 3.54 21.94 -40.11
CA LEU A 306 3.04 20.60 -39.83
C LEU A 306 3.08 20.26 -38.32
N CYS A 307 4.14 20.61 -37.58
CA CYS A 307 4.18 20.38 -36.14
C CYS A 307 3.12 21.20 -35.37
N GLN A 308 2.92 22.46 -35.76
CA GLN A 308 1.86 23.31 -35.21
C GLN A 308 0.48 22.78 -35.58
N PHE A 309 0.33 22.34 -36.84
CA PHE A 309 -0.90 21.73 -37.35
C PHE A 309 -1.20 20.40 -36.65
N ILE A 310 -0.25 19.48 -36.52
CA ILE A 310 -0.41 18.15 -35.88
C ILE A 310 -0.90 18.26 -34.44
N GLN A 311 -0.46 19.26 -33.67
CA GLN A 311 -0.95 19.45 -32.30
C GLN A 311 -2.45 19.77 -32.28
N SER A 312 -2.91 20.67 -33.16
CA SER A 312 -4.34 20.99 -33.32
C SER A 312 -5.11 19.92 -34.09
N TYR A 313 -4.42 19.19 -34.96
CA TYR A 313 -4.97 18.18 -35.87
C TYR A 313 -5.12 16.83 -35.19
N ALA A 314 -4.25 16.40 -34.28
CA ALA A 314 -4.41 15.12 -33.58
C ALA A 314 -5.69 15.10 -32.74
N ASP A 315 -6.04 16.24 -32.12
CA ASP A 315 -7.29 16.41 -31.40
C ASP A 315 -8.49 16.48 -32.38
N TYR A 316 -8.38 17.25 -33.47
CA TYR A 316 -9.42 17.39 -34.50
C TYR A 316 -9.68 16.12 -35.33
N ALA A 317 -8.62 15.40 -35.71
CA ALA A 317 -8.65 14.16 -36.47
C ALA A 317 -9.30 13.04 -35.69
N LYS A 318 -9.14 13.02 -34.36
CA LYS A 318 -9.80 12.03 -33.50
C LYS A 318 -11.32 12.21 -33.53
N GLU A 319 -11.81 13.45 -33.52
CA GLU A 319 -13.24 13.77 -33.63
C GLU A 319 -13.81 13.58 -35.04
N ILE A 320 -13.03 13.88 -36.09
CA ILE A 320 -13.48 13.82 -37.49
C ILE A 320 -13.36 12.40 -38.06
N LYS A 321 -12.38 11.59 -37.63
CA LYS A 321 -12.23 10.20 -38.09
C LYS A 321 -13.43 9.32 -37.73
N GLU A 322 -14.12 9.64 -36.64
CA GLU A 322 -15.37 8.98 -36.25
C GLU A 322 -16.57 9.39 -37.13
N LYS A 323 -16.51 10.55 -37.79
CA LYS A 323 -17.62 11.12 -38.58
C LYS A 323 -17.43 11.00 -40.09
N ASP A 324 -16.23 11.24 -40.61
CA ASP A 324 -15.90 11.17 -42.05
C ASP A 324 -14.39 10.97 -42.29
N GLY A 325 -13.91 9.73 -42.12
CA GLY A 325 -12.49 9.37 -42.27
C GLY A 325 -11.93 9.49 -43.70
N VAL A 326 -12.79 9.45 -44.74
CA VAL A 326 -12.34 9.47 -46.14
C VAL A 326 -11.91 10.87 -46.58
N SER A 327 -12.64 11.90 -46.15
CA SER A 327 -12.27 13.31 -46.38
C SER A 327 -10.97 13.68 -45.65
N LEU A 328 -10.78 13.09 -44.46
CA LEU A 328 -9.58 13.26 -43.65
C LEU A 328 -8.34 12.69 -44.32
N GLU A 329 -8.41 11.45 -44.84
CA GLU A 329 -7.29 10.80 -45.54
C GLU A 329 -6.89 11.54 -46.83
N LYS A 330 -7.86 12.08 -47.58
CA LYS A 330 -7.57 12.89 -48.77
C LYS A 330 -6.89 14.22 -48.39
N PHE A 331 -7.34 14.86 -47.32
CA PHE A 331 -6.72 16.08 -46.81
C PHE A 331 -5.30 15.81 -46.29
N GLU A 332 -5.09 14.75 -45.52
CA GLU A 332 -3.75 14.33 -45.07
C GLU A 332 -2.82 14.05 -46.26
N SER A 333 -3.30 13.33 -47.27
CA SER A 333 -2.53 13.05 -48.49
C SER A 333 -2.12 14.33 -49.22
N LEU A 334 -3.00 15.34 -49.28
CA LEU A 334 -2.70 16.64 -49.89
C LEU A 334 -1.65 17.43 -49.09
N ILE A 335 -1.78 17.46 -47.76
CA ILE A 335 -0.92 18.25 -46.87
C ILE A 335 0.44 17.59 -46.61
N PHE A 336 0.51 16.26 -46.54
CA PHE A 336 1.72 15.47 -46.24
C PHE A 336 2.40 14.87 -47.46
N SER A 337 1.92 15.15 -48.68
CA SER A 337 2.61 14.73 -49.90
C SER A 337 4.06 15.25 -49.93
N SER A 338 4.99 14.37 -50.31
CA SER A 338 6.43 14.66 -50.28
C SER A 338 6.79 15.75 -51.30
N ILE A 339 7.10 16.96 -50.82
CA ILE A 339 7.63 18.04 -51.66
C ILE A 339 9.13 17.79 -51.91
N LEU A 340 9.46 17.47 -53.16
CA LEU A 340 10.74 16.95 -53.65
C LEU A 340 11.97 17.79 -53.23
N SER A 341 13.06 17.08 -52.89
CA SER A 341 14.27 17.62 -52.25
C SER A 341 15.40 18.03 -53.20
N SER A 342 15.13 18.26 -54.49
CA SER A 342 16.20 18.51 -55.48
C SER A 342 15.87 19.70 -56.40
N ALA A 343 16.66 20.76 -56.29
CA ALA A 343 16.56 21.98 -57.11
C ALA A 343 16.79 21.75 -58.62
N ASP A 344 17.30 20.58 -59.04
CA ASP A 344 17.59 20.26 -60.46
C ASP A 344 16.43 19.63 -61.24
N LYS A 345 15.25 19.51 -60.63
CA LYS A 345 14.01 19.27 -61.38
C LYS A 345 12.93 20.14 -60.76
N VAL A 346 12.86 21.39 -61.20
CA VAL A 346 11.60 22.13 -61.19
C VAL A 346 10.80 21.55 -62.36
N PRO A 347 9.83 20.64 -62.18
CA PRO A 347 8.92 20.33 -63.25
C PRO A 347 8.00 21.55 -63.42
N SER A 348 7.33 21.64 -64.55
CA SER A 348 6.24 22.59 -64.83
C SER A 348 5.05 22.38 -63.87
N THR A 349 5.25 22.52 -62.56
CA THR A 349 4.20 22.43 -61.52
C THR A 349 3.53 23.78 -61.28
N PHE A 350 3.91 24.81 -62.05
CA PHE A 350 3.10 26.02 -62.19
C PHE A 350 1.82 25.80 -63.02
N ASP A 351 1.63 24.62 -63.63
CA ASP A 351 0.36 24.20 -64.25
C ASP A 351 -0.65 23.57 -63.26
N GLY A 352 -0.34 23.52 -61.97
CA GLY A 352 -1.29 23.06 -60.94
C GLY A 352 -2.56 23.92 -60.81
N LEU A 353 -2.57 25.12 -61.39
CA LEU A 353 -3.77 25.95 -61.51
C LEU A 353 -4.82 25.36 -62.45
N GLU A 354 -4.43 24.54 -63.43
CA GLU A 354 -5.36 23.91 -64.38
C GLU A 354 -6.13 22.73 -63.74
N GLN A 355 -5.50 22.02 -62.80
CA GLN A 355 -6.17 21.00 -61.98
C GLN A 355 -7.13 21.63 -60.94
N LEU A 356 -6.76 22.75 -60.34
CA LEU A 356 -7.66 23.51 -59.46
C LEU A 356 -8.84 24.11 -60.23
N ALA A 357 -8.62 24.58 -61.46
CA ALA A 357 -9.69 25.08 -62.34
C ALA A 357 -10.69 23.99 -62.73
N ASN A 358 -10.24 22.75 -62.96
CA ASN A 358 -11.14 21.62 -63.24
C ASN A 358 -11.93 21.17 -62.00
N LEU A 359 -11.34 21.25 -60.80
CA LEU A 359 -12.02 20.93 -59.52
C LEU A 359 -13.10 21.97 -59.16
N ILE A 360 -12.82 23.26 -59.41
CA ILE A 360 -13.82 24.34 -59.24
C ILE A 360 -14.97 24.19 -60.26
N ARG A 361 -14.71 23.61 -61.42
CA ARG A 361 -15.70 23.39 -62.47
C ARG A 361 -16.61 22.18 -62.19
N GLU A 362 -16.12 21.17 -61.47
CA GLU A 362 -16.95 20.07 -60.95
C GLU A 362 -17.85 20.50 -59.78
N PHE A 363 -17.42 21.47 -58.96
CA PHE A 363 -18.23 22.01 -57.86
C PHE A 363 -19.36 22.96 -58.31
N LYS A 364 -19.44 23.31 -59.60
CA LYS A 364 -20.47 24.21 -60.15
C LYS A 364 -21.49 23.49 -61.06
N LYS A 365 -21.66 22.18 -60.89
CA LYS A 365 -22.68 21.39 -61.60
C LYS A 365 -23.69 20.78 -60.66
#